data_AF-A0A7I9ZLP1-F1
#
_entry.id   AF-A0A7I9ZLP1-F1
#
_cell.length_a   1.000
_cell.length_b   1.000
_cell.length_c   1.000
_cell.angle_alpha   90.00
_cell.angle_beta   90.00
_cell.angle_gamma   90.00
#
_symmetry.space_group_name_H-M   'P 1'
#
loop_
_entity.id
_entity.type
_entity.pdbx_description
1 polymer ?
#
loop_
_entity_poly.entity_id
_entity_poly.type
_entity_poly.pdbx_seq_one_letter_code
_entity_poly.pdbx_strand_id
1 'polypeptide(L)' 'MGTFQDMQAYIDGSTFRYTARCDCGWDGKTRWSRASALIDVGTHAVDTGHYPVSVPVNADERVLVLKAS' A
#
# COMPACT_ATOMS: atom_id res chain seq x y z
N MET A 1 -12.58 20.43 14.18
CA MET A 1 -11.51 19.59 14.76
C MET A 1 -11.40 18.34 13.90
N GLY A 2 -10.36 18.26 13.06
CA GLY A 2 -10.16 17.13 12.15
C GLY A 2 -9.80 15.86 12.91
N THR A 3 -10.55 14.81 12.66
CA THR A 3 -10.39 13.48 13.23
C THR A 3 -9.08 12.87 12.75
N PHE A 4 -8.19 12.50 13.69
CA PHE A 4 -6.98 11.70 13.43
C PHE A 4 -7.27 10.30 12.81
N GLN A 5 -8.54 10.02 12.49
CA GLN A 5 -9.03 8.81 11.84
C GLN A 5 -9.06 8.90 10.31
N ASP A 6 -8.73 10.07 9.72
CA ASP A 6 -8.75 10.27 8.26
C ASP A 6 -7.36 10.11 7.61
N MET A 7 -6.30 9.88 8.39
CA MET A 7 -4.96 9.68 7.86
C MET A 7 -4.87 8.29 7.20
N GLN A 8 -4.55 8.29 5.91
CA GLN A 8 -4.52 7.08 5.10
C GLN A 8 -3.07 6.66 4.84
N ALA A 9 -2.81 5.36 4.98
CA ALA A 9 -1.56 4.76 4.55
C ALA A 9 -1.76 4.05 3.20
N TYR A 10 -0.92 4.34 2.22
CA TYR A 10 -1.03 3.91 0.83
C TYR A 10 0.34 3.53 0.25
N ILE A 11 0.36 2.96 -0.95
CA ILE A 11 1.61 2.64 -1.66
C ILE A 11 1.76 3.57 -2.84
N ASP A 12 2.92 4.21 -2.91
CA ASP A 12 3.37 5.01 -4.03
C ASP A 12 4.50 4.31 -4.80
N GLY A 13 4.65 4.65 -6.08
CA GLY A 13 5.76 4.18 -6.91
C GLY A 13 5.40 3.14 -7.97
N SER A 14 6.34 2.93 -8.88
CA SER A 14 6.19 2.10 -10.09
C SER A 14 6.77 0.69 -9.90
N THR A 15 6.59 -0.18 -10.90
CA THR A 15 7.10 -1.56 -10.92
C THR A 15 8.54 -1.66 -10.41
N PHE A 16 8.75 -2.53 -9.42
CA PHE A 16 10.02 -2.76 -8.71
C PHE A 16 10.54 -1.61 -7.84
N ARG A 17 9.74 -0.56 -7.60
CA ARG A 17 10.07 0.58 -6.72
C ARG A 17 8.84 1.06 -5.95
N TYR A 18 8.26 0.17 -5.15
CA TYR A 18 7.08 0.47 -4.33
C TYR A 18 7.49 1.01 -2.97
N THR A 19 6.87 2.09 -2.51
CA THR A 19 7.14 2.72 -1.22
C THR A 19 5.83 2.92 -0.48
N ALA A 20 5.77 2.47 0.78
CA ALA A 20 4.63 2.76 1.65
C ALA A 20 4.69 4.23 2.10
N ARG A 21 3.57 4.92 2.11
CA ARG A 21 3.44 6.31 2.59
C ARG A 21 2.20 6.47 3.44
N CYS A 22 2.18 7.50 4.27
CA CYS A 22 0.98 7.88 5.01
C CYS A 22 0.82 9.40 5.06
N ASP A 23 -0.43 9.87 5.07
CA ASP A 23 -0.77 11.30 5.17
C ASP A 23 -0.24 11.98 6.44
N CYS A 24 0.14 11.20 7.45
CA CYS A 24 0.81 11.69 8.64
C CYS A 24 2.26 12.17 8.40
N GLY A 25 2.79 11.98 7.17
CA GLY A 25 4.16 12.34 6.79
C GLY A 25 5.18 11.21 6.94
N TRP A 26 4.72 9.98 7.18
CA TRP A 26 5.60 8.81 7.26
C TRP A 26 5.89 8.22 5.87
N ASP A 27 7.16 7.93 5.62
CA ASP A 27 7.64 7.21 4.44
C ASP A 27 8.30 5.89 4.87
N GLY A 28 7.79 4.80 4.30
CA GLY A 28 8.36 3.46 4.46
C GLY A 28 9.58 3.22 3.58
N LYS A 29 10.11 1.99 3.63
CA LYS A 29 11.24 1.59 2.79
C LYS A 29 10.78 1.35 1.35
N THR A 30 11.60 1.71 0.37
CA THR A 30 11.37 1.29 -1.00
C THR A 30 11.61 -0.21 -1.14
N ARG A 31 10.60 -0.92 -1.63
CA ARG A 31 10.57 -2.36 -1.84
C ARG A 31 10.43 -2.69 -3.32
N TRP A 32 11.03 -3.82 -3.71
CA TRP A 32 10.88 -4.36 -5.05
C TRP A 32 9.49 -4.95 -5.30
N SER A 33 8.85 -5.49 -4.27
CA SER A 33 7.52 -6.08 -4.41
C SER A 33 6.45 -5.17 -3.78
N ARG A 34 5.31 -5.05 -4.47
CA ARG A 34 4.14 -4.33 -3.96
C ARG A 34 3.63 -4.97 -2.66
N ALA A 35 3.68 -6.30 -2.58
CA ALA A 35 3.30 -7.04 -1.38
C ALA A 35 4.16 -6.67 -0.16
N SER A 36 5.49 -6.52 -0.34
CA SER A 36 6.37 -6.05 0.74
C SER A 36 6.03 -4.62 1.18
N ALA A 37 5.71 -3.73 0.25
CA ALA A 37 5.26 -2.38 0.59
C ALA A 37 3.88 -2.39 1.30
N LEU A 38 2.98 -3.33 0.96
CA LEU A 38 1.70 -3.52 1.66
C LEU A 38 1.91 -3.95 3.13
N ILE A 39 2.90 -4.80 3.40
CA ILE A 39 3.25 -5.18 4.77
C ILE A 39 3.70 -3.94 5.56
N ASP A 40 4.54 -3.09 4.97
CA ASP A 40 5.00 -1.86 5.62
C ASP A 40 3.81 -0.92 5.93
N VAL A 41 2.84 -0.76 5.01
CA VAL A 41 1.58 -0.03 5.24
C VAL A 41 0.78 -0.64 6.40
N GLY A 42 0.59 -1.96 6.39
CA GLY A 42 -0.17 -2.66 7.42
C GLY A 42 0.48 -2.56 8.80
N THR A 43 1.81 -2.69 8.89
CA THR A 43 2.55 -2.50 10.13
C THR A 43 2.39 -1.08 10.65
N HIS A 44 2.54 -0.06 9.79
CA HIS A 44 2.35 1.33 10.20
C HIS A 44 0.92 1.62 10.66
N ALA A 45 -0.08 1.11 9.94
CA ALA A 45 -1.48 1.25 10.29
C ALA A 45 -1.83 0.62 11.65
N VAL A 46 -1.26 -0.55 11.96
CA VAL A 46 -1.44 -1.20 13.27
C VAL A 46 -0.78 -0.41 14.41
N ASP A 47 0.41 0.15 14.16
CA ASP A 47 1.16 0.92 15.16
C ASP A 47 0.48 2.26 15.51
N THR A 48 -0.02 2.95 14.48
CA THR A 48 -0.54 4.32 14.60
C THR A 48 -2.07 4.42 14.68
N GLY A 49 -2.79 3.36 14.30
CA GLY A 49 -4.24 3.40 14.14
C GLY A 49 -4.72 4.13 12.88
N HIS A 50 -3.81 4.49 11.96
CA HIS A 50 -4.17 5.04 10.66
C HIS A 50 -4.85 4.01 9.77
N TYR A 51 -5.75 4.43 8.90
CA TYR A 51 -6.50 3.51 8.06
C TYR A 51 -5.63 3.02 6.90
N PRO A 52 -5.41 1.69 6.74
CA PRO A 52 -4.67 1.17 5.60
C PRO A 52 -5.59 1.20 4.38
N VAL A 53 -5.33 2.10 3.44
CA VAL A 53 -5.97 2.04 2.13
C VAL A 53 -5.16 1.06 1.30
N SER A 54 -5.69 -0.15 1.17
CA SER A 54 -5.27 -1.06 0.11
C SER A 54 -5.40 -0.30 -1.21
N VAL A 55 -4.26 0.10 -1.78
CA VAL A 55 -4.19 0.76 -3.09
C VAL A 55 -5.13 0.01 -4.03
N PRO A 56 -6.06 0.70 -4.72
CA PRO A 56 -6.97 0.04 -5.63
C PRO A 56 -6.14 -0.86 -6.53
N VAL A 57 -6.42 -2.16 -6.47
CA VAL A 57 -5.85 -3.10 -7.42
C VAL A 57 -6.37 -2.59 -8.76
N ASN A 58 -5.51 -1.94 -9.55
CA ASN A 58 -5.84 -1.64 -10.93
C ASN A 58 -6.06 -2.99 -11.59
N ALA A 59 -7.32 -3.40 -11.70
CA ALA A 59 -7.74 -4.65 -12.34
C ALA A 59 -7.45 -4.67 -13.85
N ASP A 60 -6.72 -3.66 -14.36
CA ASP A 60 -6.16 -3.61 -15.70
C ASP A 60 -4.85 -4.42 -15.81
N GLU A 61 -4.26 -4.85 -14.68
CA GLU A 61 -3.16 -5.82 -14.72
C GLU A 61 -3.73 -7.19 -15.11
N ARG A 62 -3.59 -7.51 -16.41
CA ARG A 62 -4.11 -8.71 -17.07
C ARG A 62 -4.00 -9.93 -16.15
N VAL A 63 -5.15 -10.37 -15.67
CA VAL A 63 -5.30 -11.67 -15.03
C VAL A 63 -4.91 -12.73 -16.06
N LEU A 64 -3.67 -13.21 -15.98
CA LEU A 64 -3.21 -14.39 -16.71
C LEU A 64 -3.96 -15.59 -16.13
N VAL A 65 -5.15 -15.86 -16.67
CA VAL A 65 -5.88 -17.09 -16.41
C VAL A 65 -5.09 -18.22 -17.06
N LEU A 66 -4.26 -18.90 -16.26
CA LEU A 66 -3.66 -20.17 -16.68
C LEU A 66 -4.78 -21.20 -16.85
N LYS A 67 -5.21 -21.41 -18.10
CA LYS A 67 -6.00 -22.59 -18.45
C LYS A 67 -5.06 -23.77 -18.58
N ALA A 68 -5.13 -24.69 -17.62
CA ALA A 68 -4.63 -26.04 -17.81
C ALA A 68 -5.46 -26.71 -18.91
N SER A 69 -4.79 -27.26 -19.93
CA SER A 69 -5.38 -28.12 -20.97
C SER A 69 -5.15 -29.58 -20.63
#